data_AF-A0A2V7TME5-F1
#
_entry.id   AF-A0A2V7TME5-F1
#
_cell.length_a   1.000
_cell.length_b   1.000
_cell.length_c   1.000
_cell.angle_alpha   90.00
_cell.angle_beta   90.00
_cell.angle_gamma   90.00
#
_symmetry.space_group_name_H-M   'P 1'
#
loop_
_entity.id
_entity.type
_entity.pdbx_description
1 polymer ?
#
loop_
_entity_poly.entity_id
_entity_poly.type
_entity_poly.pdbx_seq_one_letter_code
_entity_poly.pdbx_strand_id
1 'polypeptide(L)'
;MVAVLANTPQSGFRFWQDGNANGYGDPGELGLVQDGNSTTIDFWVYVQPSDSTLWLAPEFAGDSMRLYQNTPVADLTSIDFAPASGYDRAMIQAVPGYGYVFQRLESVQYHYMALRVTAVTRQYVIFDWSVQTDQGNPELVVPKRPATSGQAVASR
;
A
#
# COMPACT_ATOMS: atom_id res chain seq x y z
N MET A 1 -10.48 0.46 -9.09
CA MET A 1 -10.32 -0.57 -10.14
C MET A 1 -9.21 -0.12 -11.06
N VAL A 2 -8.19 -0.96 -11.26
CA VAL A 2 -7.07 -0.70 -12.18
C VAL A 2 -7.08 -1.80 -13.24
N ALA A 3 -7.05 -1.41 -14.52
CA ALA A 3 -7.21 -2.33 -15.65
C ALA A 3 -5.89 -2.55 -16.40
N VAL A 4 -5.71 -3.75 -16.94
CA VAL A 4 -4.52 -4.18 -17.67
C VAL A 4 -4.92 -5.02 -18.88
N LEU A 5 -4.12 -4.89 -19.94
CA LEU A 5 -4.23 -5.39 -21.33
C LEU A 5 -4.43 -4.24 -22.32
N ALA A 6 -3.34 -3.89 -23.04
CA ALA A 6 -3.19 -2.83 -24.05
C ALA A 6 -3.59 -1.39 -23.62
N ASN A 7 -4.17 -1.21 -22.43
CA ASN A 7 -4.57 0.08 -21.89
C ASN A 7 -3.55 0.56 -20.84
N THR A 8 -2.30 0.72 -21.29
CA THR A 8 -1.23 1.33 -20.48
C THR A 8 -1.67 2.62 -19.78
N PRO A 9 -2.51 3.49 -20.38
CA PRO A 9 -3.06 4.67 -19.70
C PRO A 9 -3.85 4.43 -18.41
N GLN A 10 -4.20 3.18 -18.05
CA GLN A 10 -5.01 2.84 -16.88
C GLN A 10 -4.42 1.72 -16.01
N SER A 11 -3.15 1.36 -16.22
CA SER A 11 -2.49 0.30 -15.45
C SER A 11 -1.68 0.81 -14.27
N GLY A 12 -1.53 2.13 -14.12
CA GLY A 12 -0.85 2.78 -13.02
C GLY A 12 -1.82 3.32 -11.94
N PHE A 13 -1.33 3.43 -10.72
CA PHE A 13 -2.09 3.99 -9.61
C PHE A 13 -1.20 4.88 -8.73
N ARG A 14 -1.74 6.02 -8.32
CA ARG A 14 -1.13 6.91 -7.33
C ARG A 14 -2.08 7.10 -6.14
N PHE A 15 -1.63 6.78 -4.93
CA PHE A 15 -2.47 6.89 -3.74
C PHE A 15 -2.79 8.35 -3.41
N TRP A 16 -1.77 9.22 -3.45
CA TRP A 16 -1.90 10.63 -3.11
C TRP A 16 -0.97 11.55 -3.92
N GLN A 17 -1.64 12.54 -4.50
CA GLN A 17 -1.31 13.76 -5.21
C GLN A 17 -1.40 15.08 -4.45
N ASP A 18 -0.51 15.49 -3.54
CA ASP A 18 -0.62 16.84 -2.95
C ASP A 18 -0.31 17.92 -4.00
N GLY A 19 -1.31 18.32 -4.77
CA GLY A 19 -1.18 19.18 -5.93
C GLY A 19 -1.18 20.66 -5.55
N ASN A 20 -1.75 20.99 -4.39
CA ASN A 20 -1.83 22.34 -3.86
C ASN A 20 -0.85 22.60 -2.68
N ALA A 21 -0.09 21.58 -2.27
CA ALA A 21 0.93 21.62 -1.22
C ALA A 21 0.37 21.97 0.17
N ASN A 22 -0.87 21.59 0.48
CA ASN A 22 -1.50 21.86 1.77
C ASN A 22 -1.37 20.71 2.78
N GLY A 23 -0.86 19.55 2.35
CA GLY A 23 -0.68 18.36 3.18
C GLY A 23 -1.95 17.57 3.49
N TYR A 24 -3.08 17.86 2.81
CA TYR A 24 -4.34 17.15 2.97
C TYR A 24 -4.68 16.34 1.72
N GLY A 25 -5.61 15.39 1.87
CA GLY A 25 -6.17 14.64 0.74
C GLY A 25 -7.39 15.35 0.19
N ASP A 26 -7.20 16.26 -0.78
CA ASP A 26 -8.30 17.01 -1.38
C ASP A 26 -9.01 16.26 -2.52
N PRO A 27 -10.23 16.70 -2.92
CA PRO A 27 -10.89 16.17 -4.10
C PRO A 27 -10.01 16.26 -5.35
N GLY A 28 -9.76 15.12 -5.98
CA GLY A 28 -8.90 15.01 -7.18
C GLY A 28 -7.42 14.74 -6.89
N GLU A 29 -7.04 14.61 -5.62
CA GLU A 29 -5.66 14.29 -5.21
C GLU A 29 -5.48 12.83 -4.81
N LEU A 30 -6.58 12.13 -4.54
CA LEU A 30 -6.56 10.80 -3.95
C LEU A 30 -6.94 9.72 -4.96
N GLY A 31 -6.23 8.59 -4.91
CA GLY A 31 -6.57 7.36 -5.63
C GLY A 31 -6.61 7.54 -7.15
N LEU A 32 -5.56 8.13 -7.72
CA LEU A 32 -5.48 8.49 -9.13
C LEU A 32 -5.11 7.26 -9.97
N VAL A 33 -5.98 6.90 -10.92
CA VAL A 33 -5.62 5.93 -11.97
C VAL A 33 -4.91 6.68 -13.08
N GLN A 34 -3.73 6.21 -13.46
CA GLN A 34 -2.84 6.89 -14.39
C GLN A 34 -2.18 5.90 -15.37
N ASP A 35 -1.39 6.45 -16.30
CA ASP A 35 -0.57 5.66 -17.21
C ASP A 35 0.47 4.84 -16.42
N GLY A 36 0.54 3.53 -16.69
CA GLY A 36 1.48 2.60 -16.08
C GLY A 36 2.94 2.85 -16.43
N ASN A 37 3.23 3.63 -17.47
CA ASN A 37 4.58 4.10 -17.79
C ASN A 37 4.94 5.43 -17.11
N SER A 38 3.99 6.03 -16.38
CA SER A 38 4.29 7.25 -15.63
C SER A 38 5.35 6.98 -14.58
N THR A 39 6.29 7.90 -14.40
CA THR A 39 7.27 7.82 -13.31
C THR A 39 6.75 8.43 -12.00
N THR A 40 5.50 8.89 -11.99
CA THR A 40 4.86 9.55 -10.85
C THR A 40 3.86 8.67 -10.12
N ILE A 41 3.59 7.46 -10.60
CA ILE A 41 2.69 6.51 -9.91
C ILE A 41 3.42 5.78 -8.79
N ASP A 42 2.65 5.25 -7.84
CA ASP A 42 3.17 4.40 -6.74
C ASP A 42 3.44 2.97 -7.19
N PHE A 43 2.57 2.47 -8.06
CA PHE A 43 2.72 1.15 -8.64
C PHE A 43 1.95 1.08 -9.95
N TRP A 44 2.32 0.09 -10.76
CA TRP A 44 1.52 -0.36 -11.88
C TRP A 44 1.21 -1.85 -11.73
N VAL A 45 0.15 -2.28 -12.42
CA VAL A 45 -0.23 -3.69 -12.44
C VAL A 45 0.43 -4.36 -13.65
N TYR A 46 1.33 -5.30 -13.38
CA TYR A 46 1.99 -6.12 -14.38
C TYR A 46 1.16 -7.38 -14.67
N VAL A 47 1.03 -7.74 -15.95
CA VAL A 47 0.48 -9.04 -16.36
C VAL A 47 1.66 -9.98 -16.64
N GLN A 48 1.75 -11.07 -15.88
CA GLN A 48 2.72 -12.12 -16.11
C GLN A 48 2.40 -12.86 -17.43
N PRO A 49 3.27 -12.81 -18.46
CA PRO A 49 2.94 -13.34 -19.77
C PRO A 49 2.74 -14.86 -19.81
N SER A 50 3.37 -15.60 -18.89
CA SER A 50 3.33 -17.06 -18.87
C SER A 50 1.99 -17.64 -18.39
N ASP A 51 1.28 -16.94 -17.51
CA ASP A 51 0.09 -17.47 -16.84
C ASP A 51 -1.05 -16.44 -16.66
N SER A 52 -0.85 -15.21 -17.14
CA SER A 52 -1.79 -14.08 -17.02
C SER A 52 -2.15 -13.71 -15.58
N THR A 53 -1.31 -14.07 -14.60
CA THR A 53 -1.44 -13.56 -13.23
C THR A 53 -1.13 -12.06 -13.18
N LEU A 54 -1.76 -11.35 -12.25
CA LEU A 54 -1.55 -9.91 -12.07
C LEU A 54 -0.65 -9.66 -10.85
N TRP A 55 0.28 -8.74 -11.01
CA TRP A 55 1.31 -8.41 -10.02
C TRP A 55 1.32 -6.91 -9.76
N LEU A 56 1.46 -6.52 -8.49
CA LEU A 56 1.69 -5.13 -8.11
C LEU A 56 3.19 -4.86 -8.23
N ALA A 57 3.58 -3.96 -9.13
CA ALA A 57 4.96 -3.58 -9.36
C ALA A 57 5.18 -2.14 -8.87
N PRO A 58 5.96 -1.94 -7.78
CA PRO A 58 6.26 -0.60 -7.28
C PRO A 58 6.98 0.25 -8.34
N GLU A 59 6.53 1.48 -8.52
CA GLU A 59 7.09 2.48 -9.42
C GLU A 59 7.42 3.70 -8.55
N PHE A 60 8.44 4.49 -8.92
CA PHE A 60 9.03 5.61 -8.16
C PHE A 60 10.32 5.31 -7.39
N ALA A 61 11.21 6.31 -7.39
CA ALA A 61 12.48 6.33 -6.67
C ALA A 61 12.26 6.63 -5.17
N GLY A 62 11.65 5.71 -4.45
CA GLY A 62 11.38 5.83 -3.01
C GLY A 62 10.33 4.83 -2.54
N ASP A 63 9.53 4.35 -3.48
CA ASP A 63 8.42 3.46 -3.19
C ASP A 63 8.92 2.03 -3.08
N SER A 64 8.43 1.36 -2.05
CA SER A 64 8.72 -0.04 -1.76
C SER A 64 7.51 -0.64 -1.09
N MET A 65 7.28 -1.92 -1.32
CA MET A 65 6.10 -2.63 -0.89
C MET A 65 6.52 -3.86 -0.09
N ARG A 66 5.60 -4.32 0.74
CA ARG A 66 5.63 -5.67 1.29
C ARG A 66 4.23 -6.26 1.39
N LEU A 67 4.18 -7.59 1.44
CA LEU A 67 2.99 -8.27 1.92
C LEU A 67 2.79 -7.93 3.40
N TYR A 68 1.55 -7.62 3.78
CA TYR A 68 1.23 -7.30 5.16
C TYR A 68 1.45 -8.54 6.05
N GLN A 69 0.85 -9.67 5.66
CA GLN A 69 0.99 -10.96 6.33
C GLN A 69 0.68 -12.12 5.38
N ASN A 70 1.06 -13.35 5.75
CA ASN A 70 0.91 -14.54 4.90
C ASN A 70 -0.49 -15.17 4.92
N THR A 71 -1.49 -14.44 5.42
CA THR A 71 -2.90 -14.88 5.43
C THR A 71 -3.80 -13.72 5.01
N PRO A 72 -4.98 -13.99 4.43
CA PRO A 72 -5.93 -12.95 4.09
C PRO A 72 -6.29 -12.06 5.29
N VAL A 73 -6.54 -10.78 5.02
CA VAL A 73 -7.09 -9.82 5.98
C VAL A 73 -8.60 -9.72 5.80
N ALA A 74 -9.33 -9.53 6.90
CA ALA A 74 -10.79 -9.50 6.89
C ALA A 74 -11.31 -8.33 6.03
N ASP A 75 -10.76 -7.14 6.24
CA ASP A 75 -11.05 -5.91 5.51
C ASP A 75 -9.85 -4.95 5.57
N LEU A 76 -9.96 -3.79 4.93
CA LEU A 76 -8.89 -2.80 4.91
C LEU A 76 -8.55 -2.25 6.30
N THR A 77 -9.53 -2.16 7.21
CA THR A 77 -9.34 -1.65 8.58
C THR A 77 -8.52 -2.61 9.45
N SER A 78 -8.35 -3.86 9.01
CA SER A 78 -7.46 -4.83 9.64
C SER A 78 -5.97 -4.55 9.36
N ILE A 79 -5.65 -3.59 8.49
CA ILE A 79 -4.28 -3.08 8.30
C ILE A 79 -4.16 -1.79 9.11
N ASP A 80 -3.89 -1.95 10.39
CA ASP A 80 -3.89 -0.91 11.41
C ASP A 80 -2.53 -0.25 11.63
N PHE A 81 -1.44 -0.95 11.31
CA PHE A 81 -0.08 -0.40 11.37
C PHE A 81 0.77 -0.75 10.15
N ALA A 82 1.69 0.16 9.80
CA ALA A 82 2.76 -0.11 8.85
C ALA A 82 3.87 -0.93 9.53
N PRO A 83 4.27 -2.09 9.00
CA PRO A 83 5.41 -2.82 9.55
C PRO A 83 6.69 -1.98 9.53
N ALA A 84 7.60 -2.20 10.47
CA ALA A 84 8.82 -1.39 10.61
C ALA A 84 9.92 -1.67 9.58
N SER A 85 9.86 -2.81 8.87
CA SER A 85 10.90 -3.24 7.94
C SER A 85 10.34 -4.19 6.88
N GLY A 86 11.20 -4.69 5.98
CA GLY A 86 10.84 -5.74 5.02
C GLY A 86 10.17 -5.23 3.75
N TYR A 87 10.23 -3.93 3.50
CA TYR A 87 9.85 -3.35 2.22
C TYR A 87 10.98 -3.49 1.21
N ASP A 88 10.63 -3.87 0.00
CA ASP A 88 11.54 -3.92 -1.12
C ASP A 88 10.82 -3.49 -2.41
N ARG A 89 11.48 -3.66 -3.55
CA ARG A 89 10.94 -3.32 -4.87
C ARG A 89 10.53 -4.54 -5.68
N ALA A 90 10.49 -5.72 -5.06
CA ALA A 90 9.99 -6.89 -5.74
C ALA A 90 8.52 -6.69 -6.07
N MET A 91 8.13 -7.11 -7.27
CA MET A 91 6.72 -7.25 -7.58
C MET A 91 6.11 -8.34 -6.70
N ILE A 92 4.90 -8.11 -6.20
CA ILE A 92 4.17 -9.10 -5.41
C ILE A 92 2.86 -9.38 -6.13
N GLN A 93 2.55 -10.66 -6.29
CA GLN A 93 1.31 -11.08 -6.95
C GLN A 93 0.11 -10.47 -6.23
N ALA A 94 -0.83 -9.90 -6.98
CA ALA A 94 -2.11 -9.44 -6.45
C ALA A 94 -3.00 -10.67 -6.20
N VAL A 95 -3.41 -10.89 -4.95
CA VAL A 95 -4.20 -12.05 -4.53
C VAL A 95 -5.42 -11.57 -3.73
N PRO A 96 -6.66 -11.93 -4.13
CA PRO A 96 -7.86 -11.56 -3.39
C PRO A 96 -7.79 -11.93 -1.90
N GLY A 97 -8.20 -11.00 -1.06
CA GLY A 97 -8.18 -11.10 0.40
C GLY A 97 -6.85 -10.71 1.04
N TYR A 98 -5.75 -10.59 0.30
CA TYR A 98 -4.46 -10.23 0.88
C TYR A 98 -4.26 -8.71 0.99
N GLY A 99 -3.51 -8.32 2.02
CA GLY A 99 -3.13 -6.95 2.30
C GLY A 99 -1.67 -6.67 1.91
N TYR A 100 -1.43 -5.47 1.40
CA TYR A 100 -0.14 -4.96 0.95
C TYR A 100 0.08 -3.61 1.59
N VAL A 101 1.31 -3.35 2.04
CA VAL A 101 1.70 -2.06 2.60
C VAL A 101 2.80 -1.47 1.74
N PHE A 102 2.60 -0.23 1.34
CA PHE A 102 3.58 0.58 0.63
C PHE A 102 4.18 1.59 1.58
N GLN A 103 5.47 1.86 1.39
CA GLN A 103 6.12 3.03 1.96
C GLN A 103 6.69 3.86 0.82
N ARG A 104 6.48 5.17 0.90
CA ARG A 104 7.01 6.17 -0.03
C ARG A 104 7.92 7.11 0.73
N LEU A 105 9.13 7.35 0.21
CA LEU A 105 9.99 8.41 0.72
C LEU A 105 9.73 9.70 -0.06
N GLU A 106 9.13 10.69 0.59
CA GLU A 106 8.87 12.02 0.03
C GLU A 106 9.41 13.09 0.97
N SER A 107 10.22 14.01 0.44
CA SER A 107 10.79 15.14 1.21
C SER A 107 11.34 14.71 2.58
N VAL A 108 12.23 13.71 2.59
CA VAL A 108 12.87 13.07 3.75
C VAL A 108 11.95 12.37 4.77
N GLN A 109 10.69 12.14 4.44
CA GLN A 109 9.72 11.46 5.31
C GLN A 109 9.03 10.30 4.62
N TYR A 110 8.68 9.28 5.42
CA TYR A 110 7.92 8.16 4.92
C TYR A 110 6.42 8.40 5.04
N HIS A 111 5.71 8.20 3.93
CA HIS A 111 4.26 8.04 3.88
C HIS A 111 3.94 6.57 3.69
N TYR A 112 2.91 6.10 4.39
CA TYR A 112 2.48 4.71 4.33
C TYR A 112 1.10 4.60 3.70
N MET A 113 0.91 3.55 2.92
CA MET A 113 -0.35 3.24 2.25
C MET A 113 -0.67 1.77 2.44
N ALA A 114 -1.95 1.48 2.64
CA ALA A 114 -2.46 0.13 2.72
C ALA A 114 -3.34 -0.16 1.50
N LEU A 115 -3.25 -1.38 1.00
CA LEU A 115 -4.06 -1.88 -0.10
C LEU A 115 -4.55 -3.28 0.24
N ARG A 116 -5.85 -3.53 0.12
CA ARG A 116 -6.44 -4.87 0.19
C ARG A 116 -7.05 -5.23 -1.15
N VAL A 117 -6.57 -6.32 -1.75
CA VAL A 117 -7.14 -6.81 -3.01
C VAL A 117 -8.49 -7.47 -2.74
N THR A 118 -9.54 -7.05 -3.45
CA THR A 118 -10.89 -7.59 -3.34
C THR A 118 -11.25 -8.53 -4.48
N ALA A 119 -10.70 -8.29 -5.68
CA ALA A 119 -10.86 -9.18 -6.83
C ALA A 119 -9.68 -9.08 -7.80
N VAL A 120 -9.39 -10.18 -8.48
CA VAL A 120 -8.39 -10.27 -9.55
C VAL A 120 -9.02 -11.03 -10.70
N THR A 121 -8.89 -10.48 -11.90
CA THR A 121 -9.18 -11.19 -13.15
C THR A 121 -7.91 -11.31 -13.98
N ARG A 122 -8.02 -11.72 -15.25
CA ARG A 122 -6.90 -11.65 -16.20
C ARG A 122 -6.63 -10.25 -16.73
N GLN A 123 -7.50 -9.28 -16.41
CA GLN A 123 -7.50 -7.96 -17.04
C GLN A 123 -7.64 -6.80 -16.05
N TYR A 124 -7.90 -7.04 -14.78
CA TYR A 124 -8.00 -5.96 -13.79
C TYR A 124 -7.84 -6.47 -12.37
N VAL A 125 -7.36 -5.57 -11.51
CA VAL A 125 -7.36 -5.73 -10.05
C VAL A 125 -8.38 -4.74 -9.47
N ILE A 126 -9.20 -5.24 -8.55
CA ILE A 126 -10.06 -4.43 -7.70
C ILE A 126 -9.48 -4.51 -6.29
N PHE A 127 -9.37 -3.36 -5.64
CA PHE A 127 -8.83 -3.25 -4.29
C PHE A 127 -9.45 -2.07 -3.56
N ASP A 128 -9.47 -2.18 -2.24
CA ASP A 128 -9.70 -1.08 -1.31
C ASP A 128 -8.33 -0.52 -0.89
N TRP A 129 -8.24 0.76 -0.57
CA TRP A 129 -6.98 1.38 -0.19
C TRP A 129 -7.15 2.51 0.84
N SER A 130 -6.09 2.79 1.57
CA SER A 130 -5.93 3.94 2.45
C SER A 130 -4.52 4.50 2.34
N VAL A 131 -4.37 5.79 2.65
CA VAL A 131 -3.09 6.52 2.60
C VAL A 131 -2.99 7.43 3.81
N GLN A 132 -1.80 7.49 4.38
CA GLN A 132 -1.44 8.45 5.40
C GLN A 132 -1.02 9.78 4.73
N THR A 133 -1.91 10.77 4.79
CA THR A 133 -1.59 12.15 4.38
C THR A 133 -0.85 12.91 5.49
N ASP A 134 -1.15 12.59 6.75
CA ASP A 134 -0.57 13.29 7.89
C ASP A 134 0.91 13.00 8.09
N GLN A 135 1.68 14.08 8.20
CA GLN A 135 3.10 14.03 8.50
C GLN A 135 3.35 13.42 9.90
N GLY A 136 4.05 12.28 9.97
CA GLY A 136 4.49 11.70 11.25
C GLY A 136 3.38 11.17 12.16
N ASN A 137 2.30 10.60 11.61
CA ASN A 137 1.14 10.09 12.36
C ASN A 137 1.57 9.27 13.61
N PRO A 138 1.28 9.76 14.83
CA PRO A 138 1.68 9.12 16.08
C PRO A 138 0.95 7.80 16.35
N GLU A 139 -0.17 7.51 15.68
CA GLU A 139 -0.90 6.23 15.82
C GLU A 139 -0.17 5.06 15.16
N LEU A 140 0.84 5.33 14.32
CA LEU A 140 1.73 4.34 13.71
C LEU A 140 3.10 4.25 14.39
N VAL A 141 3.32 5.00 15.46
CA VAL A 141 4.50 4.82 16.32
C VAL A 141 4.28 3.51 17.09
N VAL A 142 5.20 2.56 16.95
CA VAL A 142 5.21 1.29 17.71
C VAL A 142 4.74 1.58 19.14
N PRO A 143 3.66 0.96 19.63
CA PRO A 143 3.17 1.25 20.96
C PRO A 143 4.34 1.12 21.93
N LYS A 144 4.66 2.21 22.62
CA LYS A 144 5.56 2.14 23.77
C LYS A 144 4.82 1.24 24.75
N ARG A 145 5.13 -0.06 24.73
CA ARG A 145 4.49 -1.05 25.61
C ARG A 145 4.40 -0.39 26.98
N PRO A 146 3.23 -0.38 27.64
CA PRO A 146 3.18 0.00 29.04
C PRO A 146 4.26 -0.83 29.72
N ALA A 147 5.20 -0.17 30.40
CA ALA A 147 6.12 -0.89 31.27
C ALA A 147 5.24 -1.76 32.16
N THR A 148 5.47 -3.07 32.13
CA THR A 148 4.67 -4.02 32.92
C THR A 148 4.91 -3.68 34.38
N SER A 149 4.05 -2.85 34.97
CA SER A 149 4.06 -2.49 36.38
C SER A 149 3.16 -3.42 37.20
N GLY A 150 2.83 -4.60 36.66
CA GLY A 150 2.22 -5.67 37.42
C GLY A 150 3.30 -6.42 38.20
N GLN A 151 3.24 -6.35 39.53
CA GLN A 151 4.00 -7.29 40.35
C GLN A 151 3.53 -8.72 40.05
N ALA A 152 4.49 -9.61 39.82
CA ALA A 152 4.20 -11.03 39.75
C ALA A 152 3.61 -11.49 41.09
N VAL A 153 2.34 -11.92 41.07
CA VAL A 153 1.75 -12.56 42.25
C VAL A 153 2.32 -13.97 42.31
N ALA A 154 3.10 -14.24 43.36
CA ALA A 154 3.77 -15.52 43.58
C ALA A 154 2.75 -16.67 43.56
N SER A 155 3.04 -17.71 42.79
CA SER A 155 2.30 -18.98 42.83
C SER A 155 2.65 -19.74 44.11
N ARG A 156 1.62 -20.13 44.85
CA ARG A 156 1.63 -21.27 45.77
C ARG A 156 0.54 -22.24 45.35
#